data_AF-A0A6L7MEV6-F1
#
_entry.id   AF-A0A6L7MEV6-F1
#
_cell.length_a   1.000
_cell.length_b   1.000
_cell.length_c   1.000
_cell.angle_alpha   90.00
_cell.angle_beta   90.00
_cell.angle_gamma   90.00
#
_symmetry.space_group_name_H-M   'P 1'
#
loop_
_entity.id
_entity.type
_entity.pdbx_description
1 polymer ?
#
loop_
_entity_poly.entity_id
_entity_poly.type
_entity_poly.pdbx_seq_one_letter_code
_entity_poly.pdbx_strand_id
1 'polypeptide(L)'
;MPIYEYRCDDCDIKTAKLVRGFDAPKSIVCRECSSENTHRIISSVAFHKSLNSQLQDLDPRYDRMADAAAASTAEADPNRFLKSAIPLDAAED
;
A
#
# COMPACT_ATOMS: atom_id res chain seq x y z
N MET A 1 20.07 4.92 22.90
CA MET A 1 21.05 3.95 22.38
C MET A 1 20.49 3.38 21.09
N PRO A 2 20.95 3.83 19.92
CA PRO A 2 20.46 3.32 18.65
C PRO A 2 20.86 1.86 18.42
N ILE A 3 20.00 1.13 17.72
CA ILE A 3 20.27 -0.21 17.19
C ILE A 3 20.60 -0.04 15.71
N TYR A 4 21.74 -0.57 15.28
CA TYR A 4 22.15 -0.58 13.88
C TYR A 4 22.16 -2.00 13.35
N GLU A 5 21.70 -2.19 12.12
CA GLU A 5 21.75 -3.48 11.43
C GLU A 5 22.88 -3.48 10.39
N TYR A 6 23.53 -4.62 10.26
CA TYR A 6 24.57 -4.87 9.27
C TYR A 6 24.25 -6.15 8.50
N ARG A 7 24.60 -6.18 7.22
CA ARG A 7 24.54 -7.38 6.38
C ARG A 7 25.95 -7.73 5.92
N CYS A 8 26.29 -9.02 5.98
CA CYS A 8 27.51 -9.54 5.39
C CYS A 8 27.33 -9.81 3.90
N ASP A 9 28.29 -9.36 3.09
CA ASP A 9 28.25 -9.57 1.64
C ASP A 9 28.66 -11.00 1.23
N ASP A 10 29.27 -11.77 2.13
CA ASP A 10 29.73 -13.13 1.83
C ASP A 10 28.71 -14.22 2.20
N CYS A 11 27.91 -13.99 3.25
CA CYS A 11 26.92 -14.98 3.74
C CYS A 11 25.49 -14.44 3.85
N ASP A 12 25.25 -13.17 3.50
CA ASP A 12 23.94 -12.50 3.54
C ASP A 12 23.24 -12.43 4.91
N ILE A 13 23.92 -12.86 5.99
CA ILE A 13 23.36 -12.85 7.34
C ILE A 13 23.30 -11.43 7.89
N LYS A 14 22.13 -11.10 8.48
CA LYS A 14 21.89 -9.83 9.15
C LYS A 14 22.28 -9.92 10.62
N THR A 15 22.97 -8.90 11.12
CA THR A 15 23.36 -8.79 12.53
C THR A 15 22.96 -7.42 13.08
N ALA A 16 22.22 -7.41 14.19
CA ALA A 16 21.86 -6.19 14.90
C ALA A 16 22.85 -5.91 16.05
N LYS A 17 23.34 -4.67 16.14
CA LYS A 17 24.26 -4.23 17.20
C LYS A 17 23.74 -2.97 17.87
N LEU A 18 23.64 -3.04 19.19
CA LEU A 18 23.28 -1.91 20.03
C LEU A 18 24.54 -1.09 20.33
N VAL A 19 24.56 0.17 19.88
CA VAL A 19 25.73 1.06 20.01
C VAL A 19 25.45 2.15 21.04
N ARG A 20 26.46 2.46 21.86
CA ARG A 20 26.43 3.60 22.77
C ARG A 20 26.74 4.87 21.97
N GLY A 21 25.81 5.82 21.94
CA GLY A 21 25.93 7.05 21.16
C GLY A 21 25.58 6.86 19.68
N PHE A 22 25.93 7.85 18.86
CA PHE A 22 25.64 7.86 17.42
C PHE A 22 26.85 7.47 16.55
N ASP A 23 28.01 7.27 17.16
CA ASP A 23 29.24 6.86 16.48
C ASP A 23 29.28 5.33 16.36
N ALA A 24 28.49 4.81 15.42
CA ALA A 24 28.52 3.39 15.10
C ALA A 24 29.50 3.10 13.96
N PRO A 25 30.28 2.00 14.06
CA PRO A 25 31.28 1.65 13.05
C PRO A 25 30.62 1.38 11.69
N LYS A 26 31.37 1.59 10.61
CA LYS A 26 30.86 1.38 9.24
C LYS A 26 30.66 -0.11 8.91
N SER A 27 31.53 -0.95 9.46
CA SER A 27 31.50 -2.42 9.33
C SER A 27 31.69 -3.07 10.70
N ILE A 28 31.28 -4.33 10.79
CA ILE A 28 31.50 -5.22 11.93
C ILE A 28 31.97 -6.59 11.43
N VAL A 29 32.62 -7.36 12.30
CA VAL A 29 32.92 -8.77 12.00
C VAL A 29 31.62 -9.57 12.00
N CYS A 30 31.36 -10.29 10.91
CA CYS A 30 30.24 -11.21 10.81
C CYS A 30 30.38 -12.34 11.83
N ARG A 31 29.32 -12.61 12.60
CA ARG A 31 29.34 -13.66 13.62
C ARG A 31 29.38 -15.08 13.04
N GLU A 32 28.94 -15.25 11.79
CA GLU A 32 28.82 -16.57 11.17
C GLU A 32 30.09 -16.98 10.40
N CYS A 33 30.57 -16.10 9.50
CA CYS A 33 31.70 -16.39 8.62
C CYS A 33 33.01 -15.71 9.05
N SER A 34 32.99 -14.90 10.12
CA SER A 34 34.13 -14.09 10.59
C SER A 34 34.67 -13.08 9.57
N SER A 35 33.96 -12.83 8.46
CA SER A 35 34.34 -11.83 7.49
C SER A 35 34.15 -10.40 8.03
N GLU A 36 35.05 -9.51 7.62
CA GLU A 36 34.94 -8.06 7.86
C GLU A 36 34.13 -7.34 6.76
N ASN A 37 33.75 -8.07 5.71
CA ASN A 37 33.00 -7.56 4.57
C ASN A 37 31.50 -7.44 4.93
N THR A 38 31.19 -6.43 5.75
CA THR A 38 29.82 -6.10 6.15
C THR A 38 29.54 -4.62 5.96
N HIS A 39 28.30 -4.30 5.62
CA HIS A 39 27.82 -2.93 5.47
C HIS A 39 26.56 -2.71 6.29
N ARG A 40 26.36 -1.46 6.74
CA ARG A 40 25.14 -1.07 7.44
C ARG A 40 23.94 -1.11 6.50
N ILE A 41 22.82 -1.64 6.97
CA ILE A 41 21.54 -1.68 6.26
C ILE A 41 20.45 -0.99 7.08
N ILE A 42 19.39 -0.57 6.37
CA ILE A 42 18.16 -0.09 6.98
C ILE A 42 17.14 -1.22 6.84
N SER A 43 16.57 -1.64 7.97
CA SER A 43 15.55 -2.69 7.99
C SER A 43 14.29 -2.25 7.22
N SER A 44 13.61 -3.20 6.60
CA SER A 44 12.29 -2.92 6.01
C SER A 44 11.30 -2.61 7.11
N VAL A 45 10.60 -1.48 6.99
CA VAL A 45 9.51 -1.11 7.92
C VAL A 45 8.17 -1.44 7.29
N ALA A 46 7.26 -2.02 8.09
CA ALA A 46 5.86 -2.11 7.71
C ALA A 46 5.18 -0.80 8.13
N PHE A 47 4.67 -0.05 7.16
CA PHE A 47 3.90 1.17 7.42
C PHE A 47 2.40 0.85 7.35
N HIS A 48 1.66 1.30 8.35
CA HIS A 48 0.20 1.23 8.32
C HIS A 48 -0.33 2.27 7.34
N LYS A 49 -0.83 1.82 6.20
CA LYS A 49 -1.54 2.67 5.25
C LYS A 49 -2.89 3.10 5.84
N SER A 50 -3.25 4.36 5.67
CA SER A 50 -4.61 4.81 5.94
C SER A 50 -5.57 4.16 4.94
N LEU A 51 -6.86 4.05 5.30
CA LEU A 51 -7.88 3.53 4.40
C LEU A 51 -7.90 4.26 3.05
N ASN A 52 -7.75 5.59 3.07
CA ASN A 52 -7.72 6.39 1.84
C ASN A 52 -6.51 6.03 0.95
N SER A 53 -5.32 5.84 1.53
CA SER A 53 -4.15 5.38 0.77
C SER A 53 -4.36 3.98 0.19
N GLN A 54 -5.05 3.08 0.91
CA GLN A 54 -5.36 1.75 0.38
C GLN A 54 -6.34 1.81 -0.79
N LEU A 55 -7.34 2.71 -0.72
CA LEU A 55 -8.31 2.90 -1.80
C LEU A 55 -7.65 3.49 -3.06
N GLN A 56 -6.71 4.41 -2.92
CA GLN A 56 -5.98 4.99 -4.05
C GLN A 56 -5.08 3.98 -4.78
N ASP A 57 -4.62 2.94 -4.09
CA ASP A 57 -3.80 1.88 -4.66
C ASP A 57 -4.63 0.81 -5.41
N LEU A 58 -5.97 0.88 -5.34
CA LEU A 58 -6.81 -0.05 -6.10
C LEU A 58 -6.61 0.18 -7.61
N ASP A 59 -6.55 -0.92 -8.36
CA ASP A 59 -6.28 -0.87 -9.81
C ASP A 59 -7.39 -0.08 -10.52
N PRO A 60 -7.06 0.88 -11.40
CA PRO A 60 -8.03 1.63 -12.21
C PRO A 60 -9.02 0.75 -12.98
N ARG A 61 -8.68 -0.51 -13.24
CA ARG A 61 -9.60 -1.50 -13.82
C ARG A 61 -10.78 -1.81 -12.91
N TYR A 62 -10.56 -1.96 -11.60
CA TYR A 62 -11.64 -2.22 -10.64
C TYR A 62 -12.55 -1.01 -10.46
N ASP A 63 -11.99 0.20 -10.45
CA ASP A 63 -12.78 1.43 -10.41
C ASP A 63 -13.74 1.51 -11.60
N ARG A 64 -13.24 1.24 -12.81
CA ARG A 64 -14.09 1.20 -14.02
C ARG A 64 -15.18 0.14 -13.94
N MET A 65 -14.90 -1.02 -13.33
CA MET A 65 -15.91 -2.06 -13.15
C MET A 65 -16.99 -1.61 -12.16
N ALA A 66 -16.60 -0.96 -11.07
CA ALA A 66 -17.52 -0.40 -10.08
C ALA A 66 -18.39 0.70 -10.69
N ASP A 67 -17.78 1.64 -11.41
CA ASP A 67 -18.48 2.73 -12.11
C ASP A 67 -19.43 2.19 -13.18
N ALA A 68 -19.01 1.19 -13.96
CA ALA A 68 -19.84 0.55 -14.96
C ALA A 68 -21.03 -0.20 -14.34
N ALA A 69 -20.80 -0.91 -13.22
CA ALA A 69 -21.87 -1.57 -12.48
C ALA A 69 -22.87 -0.56 -11.94
N ALA A 70 -22.40 0.55 -11.34
CA ALA A 70 -23.24 1.62 -10.85
C ALA A 70 -24.07 2.26 -11.98
N ALA A 71 -23.45 2.55 -13.12
CA ALA A 71 -24.11 3.14 -14.29
C ALA A 71 -25.17 2.24 -14.93
N SER A 72 -25.08 0.91 -14.75
CA SER A 72 -26.04 -0.06 -15.29
C SER A 72 -27.33 -0.20 -14.47
N THR A 73 -27.38 0.40 -13.28
CA THR A 73 -28.56 0.34 -12.42
C THR A 73 -29.68 1.23 -12.94
N ALA A 74 -30.94 0.85 -12.69
CA ALA A 74 -32.09 1.70 -13.01
C ALA A 74 -32.06 3.05 -12.29
N GLU A 75 -31.33 3.14 -11.16
CA GLU A 75 -31.10 4.35 -10.38
C GLU A 75 -30.20 5.36 -11.08
N ALA A 76 -29.25 4.89 -11.90
CA ALA A 76 -28.36 5.76 -12.65
C ALA A 76 -28.99 6.38 -13.91
N ASP A 77 -30.19 5.93 -14.32
CA ASP A 77 -30.89 6.49 -15.48
C ASP A 77 -31.50 7.87 -15.15
N PRO A 78 -31.04 8.96 -15.79
CA PRO A 78 -31.56 10.30 -15.53
C PRO A 78 -33.05 10.45 -15.85
N ASN A 79 -33.59 9.60 -16.73
CA ASN A 79 -34.99 9.65 -17.16
C ASN A 79 -35.86 8.58 -16.49
N ARG A 80 -35.37 7.94 -15.41
CA ARG A 80 -36.09 6.88 -14.70
C ARG A 80 -37.53 7.27 -14.36
N PHE A 81 -37.72 8.47 -13.80
CA PHE A 81 -39.04 8.94 -13.37
C PHE A 81 -40.00 9.23 -14.53
N LEU A 82 -39.48 9.64 -15.68
CA LEU A 82 -40.28 9.89 -16.89
C LEU A 82 -40.83 8.59 -17.47
N LYS A 83 -40.07 7.49 -17.40
CA LYS A 83 -40.52 6.17 -17.88
C LYS A 83 -41.68 5.60 -17.07
N SER A 84 -41.79 5.95 -15.80
CA SER A 84 -42.90 5.55 -14.93
C SER A 84 -44.06 6.54 -14.91
N ALA A 85 -43.92 7.71 -15.54
CA ALA A 85 -44.96 8.72 -15.54
C ALA A 85 -46.06 8.36 -16.54
N ILE A 86 -47.31 8.65 -16.15
CA ILE A 86 -48.46 8.53 -17.04
C ILE A 86 -48.44 9.74 -17.99
N PRO A 87 -48.58 9.55 -19.30
CA PRO A 87 -48.63 10.67 -20.25
C PRO A 87 -49.86 11.54 -19.97
N LEU A 88 -49.69 12.87 -20.11
CA LEU A 88 -50.74 13.85 -19.81
C LEU A 88 -52.04 13.56 -20.58
N ASP A 89 -51.91 13.13 -21.83
CA ASP A 89 -53.02 12.80 -22.74
C ASP A 89 -53.88 11.62 -22.24
N ALA A 90 -53.31 10.75 -21.39
CA ALA A 90 -54.02 9.60 -20.80
C ALA A 90 -54.56 9.89 -19.38
N ALA A 91 -54.38 11.11 -18.88
CA ALA A 91 -54.81 11.52 -17.55
C ALA A 91 -56.08 12.38 -17.55
N GLU A 92 -56.64 12.70 -18.73
CA GLU A 92 -57.83 13.56 -18.89
C GLU A 92 -59.18 12.81 -18.92
N ASP A 93 -59.26 11.57 -18.43
CA ASP A 93 -60.53 10.86 -18.14
C ASP A 93 -60.88 10.87 -16.64
#